data_AF-B2M0S5-F1
#
_entry.id   AF-B2M0S5-F1
#
_cell.length_a   1.000
_cell.length_b   1.000
_cell.length_c   1.000
_cell.angle_alpha   90.00
_cell.angle_beta   90.00
_cell.angle_gamma   90.00
#
_symmetry.space_group_name_H-M   'P 1'
#
loop_
_entity.id
_entity.type
_entity.pdbx_description
1 polymer ?
#
loop_
_entity_poly.entity_id
_entity_poly.type
_entity_poly.pdbx_seq_one_letter_code
_entity_poly.pdbx_strand_id
1 'polypeptide(L)'
;MGDPGTESIAPVCPPLQCNQDEDSLTLLIQVPGILPQTLHGHLSPVGYELCFSTQDSGYSCTLQFAPENKLSTREPETSVSLNNAVIVLAKSPESHGLWREWYCGLNKESLEERLFINEENVNGFLEEVLCSPLKQARSLAPPLIEVLQATDEQVQIHAEVGKWLP
;
A
#
# COMPACT_ATOMS: atom_id res chain seq x y z
N MET A 1 -30.53 16.98 23.98
CA MET A 1 -29.24 17.70 23.86
C MET A 1 -28.15 16.67 24.02
N GLY A 2 -27.27 16.54 23.02
CA GLY A 2 -26.02 15.78 23.08
C GLY A 2 -26.13 14.27 22.87
N ASP A 3 -26.20 13.85 21.60
CA ASP A 3 -25.71 12.53 21.18
C ASP A 3 -24.22 12.45 21.56
N PRO A 4 -23.71 11.39 22.21
CA PRO A 4 -22.30 11.31 22.56
C PRO A 4 -21.53 11.19 21.25
N GLY A 5 -20.87 12.28 20.88
CA GLY A 5 -20.10 12.39 19.65
C GLY A 5 -19.16 11.21 19.54
N THR A 6 -19.46 10.33 18.59
CA THR A 6 -18.51 9.39 18.03
C THR A 6 -17.35 10.25 17.57
N GLU A 7 -16.23 10.23 18.29
CA GLU A 7 -14.99 10.82 17.82
C GLU A 7 -14.73 10.15 16.46
N SER A 8 -14.95 10.92 15.39
CA SER A 8 -14.72 10.47 14.02
C SER A 8 -13.22 10.23 13.90
N ILE A 9 -12.78 8.99 14.08
CA ILE A 9 -11.41 8.58 13.82
C ILE A 9 -11.10 9.01 12.39
N ALA A 10 -10.12 9.90 12.25
CA ALA A 10 -9.72 10.39 10.94
C ALA A 10 -9.26 9.20 10.08
N PRO A 11 -9.74 9.08 8.83
CA PRO A 11 -9.38 7.96 8.00
C PRO A 11 -7.89 8.01 7.66
N VAL A 12 -7.28 6.83 7.55
CA VAL A 12 -5.88 6.69 7.15
C VAL A 12 -5.77 6.08 5.75
N CYS A 13 -4.69 6.40 5.05
CA CYS A 13 -4.42 5.80 3.74
C CYS A 13 -4.04 4.32 3.94
N PRO A 14 -4.76 3.37 3.34
CA PRO A 14 -4.45 1.95 3.52
C PRO A 14 -3.15 1.56 2.82
N PRO A 15 -2.46 0.51 3.28
CA PRO A 15 -1.43 -0.16 2.48
C PRO A 15 -2.06 -0.69 1.19
N LEU A 16 -1.72 -0.04 0.08
CA LEU A 16 -2.30 -0.28 -1.23
C LEU A 16 -1.20 -0.59 -2.24
N GLN A 17 -1.37 -1.70 -2.94
CA GLN A 17 -0.60 -2.04 -4.13
C GLN A 17 -1.51 -1.92 -5.36
N CYS A 18 -0.95 -1.46 -6.47
CA CYS A 18 -1.64 -1.39 -7.75
C CYS A 18 -0.79 -2.15 -8.78
N ASN A 19 -1.32 -3.25 -9.27
CA ASN A 19 -0.75 -4.02 -10.37
C ASN A 19 -1.54 -3.73 -11.64
N GLN A 20 -0.98 -4.05 -12.80
CA GLN A 20 -1.67 -3.85 -14.06
C GLN A 20 -1.38 -4.97 -15.05
N ASP A 21 -2.30 -5.13 -15.99
CA ASP A 21 -2.10 -5.81 -17.26
C ASP A 21 -2.50 -4.86 -18.41
N GLU A 22 -2.64 -5.38 -19.64
CA GLU A 22 -2.97 -4.57 -20.82
C GLU A 22 -4.34 -3.87 -20.72
N ASP A 23 -5.31 -4.48 -20.04
CA ASP A 23 -6.72 -4.08 -20.10
C ASP A 23 -7.28 -3.66 -18.73
N SER A 24 -6.54 -3.86 -17.64
CA SER A 24 -7.01 -3.66 -16.27
C SER A 24 -5.93 -3.22 -15.29
N LEU A 25 -6.39 -2.68 -14.17
CA LEU A 25 -5.61 -2.45 -12.96
C LEU A 25 -6.18 -3.32 -11.83
N THR A 26 -5.30 -3.97 -11.08
CA THR A 26 -5.66 -4.76 -9.90
C THR A 26 -5.12 -4.09 -8.65
N LEU A 27 -6.03 -3.56 -7.84
CA LEU A 27 -5.73 -2.98 -6.53
C LEU A 27 -5.75 -4.07 -5.47
N LEU A 28 -4.69 -4.18 -4.68
CA LEU A 28 -4.60 -5.05 -3.52
C LEU A 28 -4.50 -4.20 -2.25
N ILE A 29 -5.52 -4.31 -1.41
CA ILE A 29 -5.61 -3.61 -0.12
C ILE A 29 -5.26 -4.61 0.98
N GLN A 30 -4.13 -4.41 1.65
CA GLN A 30 -3.63 -5.32 2.68
C GLN A 30 -4.06 -4.89 4.08
N VAL A 31 -5.39 -4.84 4.29
CA VAL A 31 -6.00 -4.52 5.59
C VAL A 31 -6.86 -5.71 6.02
N PRO A 32 -6.61 -6.29 7.21
CA PRO A 32 -7.45 -7.36 7.74
C PRO A 32 -8.76 -6.82 8.33
N GLY A 33 -9.80 -7.65 8.33
CA GLY A 33 -11.07 -7.32 8.98
C GLY A 33 -11.86 -6.18 8.30
N ILE A 34 -11.68 -6.00 6.99
CA ILE A 34 -12.49 -5.07 6.20
C ILE A 34 -13.96 -5.45 6.33
N LEU A 35 -14.80 -4.49 6.68
CA LEU A 35 -16.25 -4.63 6.71
C LEU A 35 -16.79 -4.45 5.29
N PRO A 36 -17.20 -5.51 4.57
CA PRO A 36 -17.51 -5.42 3.13
C PRO A 36 -18.62 -4.42 2.82
N GLN A 37 -19.60 -4.27 3.72
CA GLN A 37 -20.71 -3.33 3.60
C GLN A 37 -20.30 -1.85 3.64
N THR A 38 -19.09 -1.55 4.13
CA THR A 38 -18.54 -0.19 4.20
C THR A 38 -17.62 0.13 3.02
N LEU A 39 -17.28 -0.87 2.20
CA LEU A 39 -16.39 -0.71 1.06
C LEU A 39 -17.13 0.02 -0.06
N HIS A 40 -16.79 1.29 -0.26
CA HIS A 40 -17.38 2.13 -1.28
C HIS A 40 -16.30 2.71 -2.19
N GLY A 41 -16.57 2.64 -3.48
CA GLY A 41 -15.70 3.15 -4.53
C GLY A 41 -16.42 4.17 -5.40
N HIS A 42 -15.80 5.32 -5.65
CA HIS A 42 -16.25 6.29 -6.64
C HIS A 42 -15.30 6.26 -7.85
N LEU A 43 -15.83 5.78 -8.97
CA LEU A 43 -15.10 5.66 -10.23
C LEU A 43 -15.25 6.94 -11.06
N SER A 44 -14.13 7.44 -11.55
CA SER A 44 -14.06 8.51 -12.53
C SER A 44 -13.17 8.10 -13.71
N PRO A 45 -13.24 8.77 -14.87
CA PRO A 45 -12.40 8.42 -16.01
C PRO A 45 -10.89 8.52 -15.74
N VAL A 46 -10.44 9.30 -14.74
CA VAL A 46 -9.01 9.56 -14.48
C VAL A 46 -8.58 9.16 -13.07
N GLY A 47 -9.42 8.42 -12.34
CA GLY A 47 -9.15 8.11 -10.95
C GLY A 47 -10.24 7.32 -10.26
N TYR A 48 -9.92 6.84 -9.07
CA TYR A 48 -10.80 6.03 -8.24
C TYR A 48 -10.65 6.44 -6.78
N GLU A 49 -11.73 6.83 -6.13
CA GLU A 49 -11.76 7.14 -4.70
C GLU A 49 -12.35 5.96 -3.94
N LEU A 50 -11.67 5.50 -2.89
CA LEU A 50 -12.04 4.33 -2.12
C LEU A 50 -12.16 4.71 -0.65
N CYS A 51 -13.23 4.29 0.02
CA CYS A 51 -13.34 4.35 1.47
C CYS A 51 -13.92 3.04 2.03
N PHE A 52 -13.48 2.67 3.24
CA PHE A 52 -13.99 1.52 3.98
C PHE A 52 -13.60 1.62 5.45
N SER A 53 -14.16 0.74 6.26
CA SER A 53 -13.82 0.63 7.67
C SER A 53 -13.51 -0.81 8.07
N THR A 54 -12.75 -0.91 9.14
CA THR A 54 -12.62 -2.10 9.98
C THR A 54 -13.39 -1.87 11.28
N GLN A 55 -13.30 -2.79 12.24
CA GLN A 55 -13.90 -2.59 13.56
C GLN A 55 -13.36 -1.36 14.30
N ASP A 56 -12.07 -1.05 14.12
CA ASP A 56 -11.35 -0.08 14.96
C ASP A 56 -10.86 1.16 14.17
N SER A 57 -10.94 1.16 12.85
CA SER A 57 -10.34 2.22 12.01
C SER A 57 -11.05 2.41 10.68
N GLY A 58 -11.12 3.67 10.24
CA GLY A 58 -11.58 4.07 8.91
C GLY A 58 -10.41 4.28 7.95
N TYR A 59 -10.64 3.99 6.68
CA TYR A 59 -9.64 4.06 5.61
C TYR A 59 -10.18 4.82 4.41
N SER A 60 -9.29 5.56 3.75
CA SER A 60 -9.58 6.27 2.50
C SER A 60 -8.32 6.37 1.63
N CYS A 61 -8.40 6.11 0.33
CA CYS A 61 -7.39 6.55 -0.64
C CYS A 61 -8.07 7.11 -1.88
N THR A 62 -7.47 8.15 -2.43
CA THR A 62 -7.72 8.65 -3.77
C THR A 62 -6.63 8.16 -4.69
N LEU A 63 -7.00 7.45 -5.77
CA LEU A 63 -6.13 7.13 -6.88
C LEU A 63 -6.37 8.10 -8.02
N GLN A 64 -5.30 8.53 -8.68
CA GLN A 64 -5.35 9.36 -9.86
C GLN A 64 -4.35 8.88 -10.91
N PHE A 65 -4.72 9.03 -12.17
CA PHE A 65 -3.91 8.62 -13.32
C PHE A 65 -3.64 9.82 -14.23
N ALA A 66 -2.62 9.69 -15.09
CA ALA A 66 -2.35 10.68 -16.12
C ALA A 66 -3.56 10.87 -17.05
N PRO A 67 -3.82 12.06 -17.61
CA PRO A 67 -5.01 12.34 -18.41
C PRO A 67 -5.23 11.42 -19.63
N GLU A 68 -4.16 10.86 -20.18
CA GLU A 68 -4.13 9.86 -21.26
C GLU A 68 -4.51 8.44 -20.82
N ASN A 69 -4.41 8.15 -19.52
CA ASN A 69 -4.64 6.84 -18.91
C ASN A 69 -6.03 6.81 -18.29
N LYS A 70 -7.02 6.41 -19.09
CA LYS A 70 -8.41 6.47 -18.69
C LYS A 70 -8.94 5.12 -18.21
N LEU A 71 -9.75 5.18 -17.17
CA LEU A 71 -10.55 4.06 -16.72
C LEU A 71 -11.85 3.97 -17.53
N SER A 72 -12.33 2.75 -17.66
CA SER A 72 -13.66 2.45 -18.21
C SER A 72 -14.77 2.96 -17.28
N THR A 73 -15.98 3.04 -17.81
CA THR A 73 -17.20 3.27 -17.00
C THR A 73 -17.77 1.98 -16.41
N ARG A 74 -17.14 0.83 -16.67
CA ARG A 74 -17.52 -0.47 -16.09
C ARG A 74 -17.38 -0.44 -14.57
N GLU A 75 -18.35 -1.03 -13.88
CA GLU A 75 -18.29 -1.15 -12.43
C GLU A 75 -17.04 -1.96 -12.00
N PRO A 76 -16.31 -1.52 -10.97
CA PRO A 76 -15.18 -2.27 -10.44
C PRO A 76 -15.60 -3.64 -9.89
N GLU A 77 -14.83 -4.67 -10.20
CA GLU A 77 -15.01 -5.99 -9.58
C GLU A 77 -14.33 -5.98 -8.22
N THR A 78 -15.06 -6.35 -7.16
CA THR A 78 -14.55 -6.33 -5.78
C THR A 78 -14.62 -7.71 -5.15
N SER A 79 -13.55 -8.10 -4.46
CA SER A 79 -13.47 -9.35 -3.72
C SER A 79 -12.84 -9.09 -2.37
N VAL A 80 -13.60 -9.33 -1.29
CA VAL A 80 -13.14 -9.11 0.08
C VAL A 80 -12.91 -10.45 0.76
N SER A 81 -11.74 -10.60 1.37
CA SER A 81 -11.35 -11.75 2.17
C SER A 81 -11.10 -11.34 3.62
N LEU A 82 -10.71 -12.29 4.47
CA LEU A 82 -10.40 -12.02 5.87
C LEU A 82 -9.26 -11.00 6.05
N ASN A 83 -8.26 -11.05 5.17
CA ASN A 83 -6.99 -10.36 5.36
C ASN A 83 -6.72 -9.23 4.34
N ASN A 84 -7.51 -9.18 3.27
CA ASN A 84 -7.31 -8.22 2.19
C ASN A 84 -8.59 -8.04 1.36
N ALA A 85 -8.61 -6.99 0.56
CA ALA A 85 -9.57 -6.81 -0.52
C ALA A 85 -8.83 -6.63 -1.85
N VAL A 86 -9.44 -7.12 -2.92
CA VAL A 86 -8.98 -6.94 -4.30
C VAL A 86 -10.05 -6.16 -5.05
N ILE A 87 -9.63 -5.13 -5.78
CA ILE A 87 -10.51 -4.33 -6.64
C ILE A 87 -9.90 -4.29 -8.04
N VAL A 88 -10.67 -4.68 -9.04
CA VAL A 88 -10.24 -4.65 -10.44
C VAL A 88 -10.93 -3.49 -11.14
N LEU A 89 -10.13 -2.60 -11.73
CA LEU A 89 -10.57 -1.46 -12.52
C LEU A 89 -10.26 -1.74 -13.99
N ALA A 90 -11.28 -1.72 -14.85
CA ALA A 90 -11.07 -1.86 -16.29
C ALA A 90 -10.51 -0.56 -16.89
N LYS A 91 -9.52 -0.68 -17.79
CA LYS A 91 -9.02 0.44 -18.59
C LYS A 91 -10.03 0.78 -19.69
N SER A 92 -10.03 2.02 -20.15
CA SER A 92 -10.82 2.39 -21.33
C SER A 92 -10.18 1.79 -22.58
N PRO A 93 -10.95 1.41 -23.62
CA PRO A 93 -10.40 0.83 -24.85
C PRO A 93 -9.32 1.66 -25.54
N GLU A 94 -9.38 2.99 -25.38
CA GLU A 94 -8.43 3.94 -25.94
C GLU A 94 -7.14 4.07 -25.12
N SER A 95 -7.12 3.50 -23.92
CA SER A 95 -6.03 3.56 -22.94
C SER A 95 -5.52 2.16 -22.56
N HIS A 96 -5.76 1.14 -23.39
CA HIS A 96 -5.12 -0.16 -23.22
C HIS A 96 -3.59 -0.04 -23.35
N GLY A 97 -2.89 -1.02 -22.79
CA GLY A 97 -1.43 -1.01 -22.69
C GLY A 97 -0.95 -0.71 -21.27
N LEU A 98 0.34 -0.90 -21.06
CA LEU A 98 0.99 -0.65 -19.77
C LEU A 98 1.16 0.85 -19.50
N TRP A 99 0.70 1.30 -18.35
CA TRP A 99 0.83 2.68 -17.89
C TRP A 99 2.15 2.85 -17.14
N ARG A 100 2.76 4.02 -17.22
CA ARG A 100 4.05 4.28 -16.55
C ARG A 100 3.89 4.50 -15.05
N GLU A 101 2.90 5.32 -14.68
CA GLU A 101 2.74 5.82 -13.33
C GLU A 101 1.27 5.99 -12.94
N TRP A 102 1.07 6.11 -11.64
CA TRP A 102 -0.19 6.40 -11.00
C TRP A 102 0.09 7.17 -9.71
N TYR A 103 -0.94 7.76 -9.13
CA TYR A 103 -0.83 8.55 -7.91
C TYR A 103 -1.80 7.99 -6.87
N CYS A 104 -1.39 7.84 -5.60
CA CYS A 104 -2.31 7.60 -4.47
C CYS A 104 -1.95 8.46 -3.28
N GLY A 105 -2.99 8.84 -2.54
CA GLY A 105 -2.90 9.62 -1.33
C GLY A 105 -4.19 9.46 -0.52
N LEU A 106 -4.21 10.01 0.69
CA LEU A 106 -5.44 10.06 1.50
C LEU A 106 -6.54 10.88 0.79
N ASN A 107 -6.12 11.90 0.04
CA ASN A 107 -6.94 12.82 -0.73
C ASN A 107 -6.12 13.42 -1.90
N LYS A 108 -6.76 14.28 -2.71
CA LYS A 108 -6.13 14.92 -3.88
C LYS A 108 -4.93 15.83 -3.55
N GLU A 109 -4.81 16.30 -2.31
CA GLU A 109 -3.72 17.17 -1.87
C GLU A 109 -2.49 16.39 -1.38
N SER A 110 -2.64 15.08 -1.14
CA SER A 110 -1.61 14.19 -0.60
C SER A 110 -1.22 13.08 -1.57
N LEU A 111 -1.46 13.30 -2.87
CA LEU A 111 -1.11 12.35 -3.92
C LEU A 111 0.40 12.22 -4.05
N GLU A 112 0.89 11.00 -3.91
CA GLU A 112 2.29 10.63 -4.17
C GLU A 112 2.38 9.84 -5.46
N GLU A 113 3.37 10.16 -6.28
CA GLU A 113 3.67 9.43 -7.51
C GLU A 113 4.17 8.02 -7.21
N ARG A 114 3.71 7.06 -8.01
CA ARG A 114 4.11 5.66 -7.94
C ARG A 114 4.30 5.14 -9.35
N LEU A 115 5.42 4.47 -9.58
CA LEU A 115 5.72 3.85 -10.86
C LEU A 115 5.19 2.41 -10.89
N PHE A 116 4.72 1.97 -12.05
CA PHE A 116 4.53 0.55 -12.30
C PHE A 116 5.88 -0.05 -12.69
N ILE A 117 6.48 -0.81 -11.78
CA ILE A 117 7.80 -1.39 -12.00
C ILE A 117 7.68 -2.59 -12.95
N ASN A 118 8.52 -2.62 -13.99
CA ASN A 118 8.63 -3.70 -14.96
C ASN A 118 10.12 -4.01 -15.25
N GLU A 119 10.38 -5.00 -16.11
CA GLU A 119 11.75 -5.40 -16.45
C GLU A 119 12.59 -4.27 -17.07
N GLU A 120 11.95 -3.31 -17.74
CA GLU A 120 12.64 -2.20 -18.41
C GLU A 120 13.05 -1.09 -17.43
N ASN A 121 12.23 -0.82 -16.41
CA ASN A 121 12.45 0.30 -15.49
C ASN A 121 12.99 -0.11 -14.10
N VAL A 122 13.07 -1.41 -13.81
CA VAL A 122 13.55 -1.93 -12.51
C VAL A 122 14.95 -1.42 -12.17
N ASN A 123 15.85 -1.30 -13.16
CA ASN A 123 17.20 -0.82 -12.91
C ASN A 123 17.20 0.65 -12.44
N GLY A 124 16.39 1.51 -13.09
CA GLY A 124 16.25 2.91 -12.69
C GLY A 124 15.66 3.05 -11.29
N PHE A 125 14.64 2.24 -10.96
CA PHE A 125 14.08 2.20 -9.62
C PHE A 125 15.11 1.77 -8.55
N LEU A 126 15.87 0.71 -8.82
CA LEU A 126 16.91 0.24 -7.89
C LEU A 126 18.00 1.31 -7.70
N GLU A 127 18.43 1.97 -8.76
CA GLU A 127 19.38 3.07 -8.67
C GLU A 127 18.85 4.23 -7.82
N GLU A 128 17.58 4.62 -7.97
CA GLU A 128 16.96 5.68 -7.17
C GLU A 128 16.90 5.32 -5.68
N VAL A 129 16.49 4.09 -5.35
CA VAL A 129 16.42 3.59 -3.97
C VAL A 129 17.83 3.52 -3.34
N LEU A 130 18.83 3.12 -4.12
CA LEU A 130 20.22 3.00 -3.66
C LEU A 130 20.94 4.36 -3.57
N CYS A 131 20.61 5.32 -4.44
CA CYS A 131 21.24 6.64 -4.49
C CYS A 131 20.56 7.67 -3.59
N SER A 132 19.27 7.48 -3.27
CA SER A 132 18.65 8.23 -2.19
C SER A 132 19.28 7.75 -0.88
N PRO A 133 19.81 8.64 -0.01
CA PRO A 133 20.06 8.31 1.37
C PRO A 133 18.69 8.20 2.05
N LEU A 134 17.91 7.19 1.64
CA LEU A 134 16.73 6.74 2.33
C LEU A 134 17.21 6.59 3.75
N LYS A 135 16.64 7.40 4.65
CA LYS A 135 17.01 7.52 6.06
C LYS A 135 17.19 6.12 6.65
N GLN A 136 18.37 5.54 6.49
CA GLN A 136 18.91 4.46 7.28
C GLN A 136 19.34 5.10 8.61
N ALA A 137 18.45 5.89 9.21
CA ALA A 137 18.48 6.20 10.62
C ALA A 137 17.77 5.06 11.37
N ARG A 138 18.14 3.82 11.04
CA ARG A 138 18.24 2.76 12.02
C ARG A 138 19.55 2.06 11.70
N SER A 139 20.60 2.53 12.37
CA SER A 139 21.70 1.64 12.71
C SER A 139 21.08 0.51 13.54
N LEU A 140 20.59 -0.51 12.86
CA LEU A 140 20.49 -1.83 13.44
C LEU A 140 21.94 -2.31 13.42
N ALA A 141 22.73 -1.89 14.41
CA ALA A 141 23.88 -2.70 14.76
C ALA A 141 23.32 -4.12 14.93
N PRO A 142 23.71 -5.08 14.06
CA PRO A 142 23.22 -6.43 14.21
C PRO A 142 23.56 -6.85 15.65
N PRO A 143 22.63 -7.51 16.38
CA PRO A 143 22.93 -7.95 17.73
C PRO A 143 24.22 -8.76 17.68
N LEU A 144 25.19 -8.41 18.51
CA LEU A 144 26.41 -9.17 18.61
C LEU A 144 26.04 -10.49 19.29
N ILE A 145 25.85 -11.53 18.48
CA ILE A 145 25.50 -12.87 18.95
C ILE A 145 26.80 -13.63 19.14
N GLU A 146 27.12 -13.95 20.39
CA GLU A 146 28.27 -14.77 20.75
C GLU A 146 27.78 -16.12 21.27
N VAL A 147 28.21 -17.20 20.62
CA VAL A 147 27.97 -18.57 21.09
C VAL A 147 29.06 -18.90 22.08
N LEU A 148 28.72 -18.89 23.37
CA LEU A 148 29.67 -19.12 24.44
C LEU A 148 30.06 -20.61 24.52
N GLN A 149 29.12 -21.51 24.23
CA GLN A 149 29.35 -22.95 24.27
C GLN A 149 28.34 -23.71 23.41
N ALA A 150 28.83 -24.69 22.65
CA ALA A 150 28.00 -25.65 21.93
C ALA A 150 28.55 -27.07 22.14
N THR A 151 27.71 -27.95 22.66
CA THR A 151 27.98 -29.38 22.85
C THR A 151 26.78 -30.18 22.34
N ASP A 152 26.93 -31.49 22.17
CA ASP A 152 25.85 -32.37 21.67
C ASP A 152 24.60 -32.38 22.57
N GLU A 153 24.74 -32.00 23.84
CA GLU A 153 23.66 -31.99 24.83
C GLU A 153 23.10 -30.59 25.10
N GLN A 154 23.86 -29.51 24.83
CA GLN A 154 23.43 -28.15 25.12
C GLN A 154 24.16 -27.08 24.30
N VAL A 155 23.42 -26.03 23.94
CA VAL A 155 23.95 -24.79 23.35
C VAL A 155 23.60 -23.59 24.24
N GLN A 156 24.59 -22.74 24.54
CA GLN A 156 24.44 -21.47 25.25
C GLN A 156 24.82 -20.31 24.33
N ILE A 157 23.89 -19.38 24.15
CA ILE A 157 24.02 -18.20 23.29
C ILE A 157 23.82 -16.96 24.15
N HIS A 158 24.73 -16.00 24.00
CA HIS A 158 24.60 -14.65 24.55
C HIS A 158 24.34 -13.66 23.42
N ALA A 159 23.33 -12.81 23.57
CA ALA A 159 23.01 -11.77 22.61
C ALA A 159 22.82 -10.44 23.35
N GLU A 160 23.65 -9.46 23.05
CA GLU A 160 23.43 -8.08 23.53
C GLU A 160 22.51 -7.35 22.56
N VAL A 161 21.39 -6.85 23.08
CA VAL A 161 20.49 -5.96 22.34
C VAL A 161 21.02 -4.53 22.49
N GLY A 162 21.36 -3.88 21.38
CA GLY A 162 21.79 -2.48 21.36
C GLY A 162 20.76 -1.59 22.06
N LYS A 163 21.21 -0.78 23.03
CA LYS A 163 20.33 0.13 23.80
C LYS A 163 19.80 1.24 22.91
N TRP A 164 18.49 1.44 22.95
CA TRP A 164 17.80 2.60 22.39
C TRP A 164 17.97 3.78 23.36
N LEU A 165 18.49 4.91 22.88
CA LEU A 165 18.35 6.20 23.56
C LEU A 165 17.16 6.95 22.93
N PRO A 166 16.31 7.62 23.76
CA PRO A 166 15.11 8.32 23.30
C PRO A 166 15.43 9.53 22.43
#